data_AF-X0Z8K1-F1
#
_entry.id   AF-X0Z8K1-F1
#
_cell.length_a   1.000
_cell.length_b   1.000
_cell.length_c   1.000
_cell.angle_alpha   90.00
_cell.angle_beta   90.00
_cell.angle_gamma   90.00
#
_symmetry.space_group_name_H-M   'P 1'
#
loop_
_entity.id
_entity.type
_entity.pdbx_description
1 polymer ?
#
loop_
_entity_poly.entity_id
_entity_poly.type
_entity_poly.pdbx_seq_one_letter_code
_entity_poly.pdbx_strand_id
1 'polypeptide(L)'
;EFWDTVKTLDQTVDVDYYVPGCPPVVDRIKDAVGIIAKYAETGELPPKGTVVASDKSLCDECPRERAEERKLKWIYRPHEVKEVDPNKCLLDQGILCMGSATRGGCGARCPNVNMPCRGCMGPTVEIKDHGAAVLSMIASVLGLEGEESLSDKEIEELVSNIKDQLGTFYRFTLPSSLLKRVIIKANREK
;
A
#
# COMPACT_ATOMS: atom_id res chain seq x y z
N GLU A 1 14.35 11.11 24.94
CA GLU A 1 14.86 9.82 24.44
C GLU A 1 13.96 9.36 23.30
N PHE A 2 14.51 8.97 22.15
CA PHE A 2 13.70 8.48 21.02
C PHE A 2 13.54 6.97 21.14
N TRP A 3 12.34 6.48 20.85
CA TRP A 3 12.03 5.05 20.90
C TRP A 3 12.49 4.38 19.60
N ASP A 4 13.19 3.24 19.68
CA ASP A 4 13.63 2.45 18.52
C ASP A 4 12.48 1.68 17.83
N THR A 5 11.25 1.85 18.30
CA THR A 5 10.07 1.17 17.76
C THR A 5 8.86 2.07 17.92
N VAL A 6 8.16 2.29 16.81
CA VAL A 6 6.87 2.97 16.79
C VAL A 6 5.77 1.94 17.00
N LYS A 7 4.70 2.33 17.69
CA LYS A 7 3.47 1.54 17.83
C LYS A 7 2.33 2.26 17.14
N THR A 8 1.38 1.50 16.60
CA THR A 8 0.08 2.04 16.21
C THR A 8 -0.77 2.35 17.44
N LEU A 9 -1.81 3.15 17.28
CA LEU A 9 -2.66 3.57 18.40
C LEU A 9 -3.42 2.38 19.00
N ASP A 10 -3.91 1.47 18.16
CA ASP A 10 -4.63 0.24 18.53
C ASP A 10 -3.75 -0.83 19.21
N GLN A 11 -2.42 -0.68 19.16
CA GLN A 11 -1.49 -1.48 19.97
C GLN A 11 -1.33 -0.94 21.40
N THR A 12 -1.87 0.24 21.69
CA THR A 12 -1.68 0.95 22.96
C THR A 12 -2.99 1.19 23.69
N VAL A 13 -4.05 1.51 22.96
CA VAL A 13 -5.39 1.75 23.50
C VAL A 13 -6.43 1.02 22.65
N ASP A 14 -7.61 0.79 23.21
CA ASP A 14 -8.74 0.24 22.47
C ASP A 14 -9.31 1.31 21.53
N VAL A 15 -9.19 1.09 20.22
CA VAL A 15 -9.61 2.03 19.18
C VAL A 15 -10.91 1.55 18.54
N ASP A 16 -11.93 2.40 18.55
CA ASP A 16 -13.24 2.03 18.04
C ASP A 16 -13.38 2.19 16.52
N TYR A 17 -12.74 3.19 15.92
CA TYR A 17 -12.90 3.55 14.51
C TYR A 17 -11.61 4.04 13.88
N TYR A 18 -11.48 3.88 12.56
CA TYR A 18 -10.28 4.27 11.82
C TYR A 18 -10.62 5.21 10.67
N VAL A 19 -9.82 6.25 10.48
CA VAL A 19 -9.88 7.14 9.31
C VAL A 19 -8.51 7.13 8.63
N PRO A 20 -8.28 6.25 7.64
CA PRO A 20 -6.96 6.05 7.06
C PRO A 20 -6.57 7.18 6.08
N GLY A 21 -5.25 7.33 5.88
CA GLY A 21 -4.64 8.23 4.92
C GLY A 21 -3.50 9.07 5.52
N CYS A 22 -2.56 9.49 4.68
CA CYS A 22 -1.40 10.30 5.11
C CYS A 22 -1.30 11.59 4.27
N PRO A 23 -2.14 12.61 4.52
CA PRO A 23 -3.27 12.62 5.46
C PRO A 23 -4.56 12.00 4.85
N PRO A 24 -5.59 11.73 5.66
CA PRO A 24 -6.92 11.39 5.14
C PRO A 24 -7.44 12.51 4.24
N VAL A 25 -8.15 12.15 3.17
CA VAL A 25 -8.76 13.15 2.29
C VAL A 25 -9.94 13.84 2.98
N VAL A 26 -10.19 15.10 2.61
CA VAL A 26 -11.23 15.95 3.23
C VAL A 26 -12.59 15.27 3.28
N ASP A 27 -12.97 14.52 2.25
CA ASP A 27 -14.27 13.84 2.22
C ASP A 27 -14.37 12.74 3.29
N ARG A 28 -13.29 11.99 3.54
CA ARG A 28 -13.25 10.99 4.62
C ARG A 28 -13.31 11.63 6.01
N ILE A 29 -12.71 12.81 6.16
CA ILE A 29 -12.82 13.59 7.39
C ILE A 29 -14.28 14.05 7.58
N LYS A 30 -14.93 14.54 6.52
CA LYS A 30 -16.36 14.92 6.56
C LYS A 30 -17.25 13.72 6.89
N ASP A 31 -16.98 12.54 6.34
CA ASP A 31 -17.73 11.32 6.65
C ASP A 31 -17.60 10.97 8.14
N ALA A 32 -16.39 11.05 8.69
CA ALA A 32 -16.16 10.81 10.12
C ALA A 32 -16.90 11.84 11.00
N VAL A 33 -16.86 13.13 10.63
CA VAL A 33 -17.64 14.18 11.32
C VAL A 33 -19.14 13.93 11.20
N GLY A 34 -19.61 13.47 10.04
CA GLY A 34 -21.02 13.10 9.81
C GLY A 34 -21.48 11.94 10.69
N ILE A 35 -20.63 10.93 10.91
CA ILE A 35 -20.91 9.84 11.87
C ILE A 35 -21.09 10.39 13.28
N ILE A 36 -20.22 11.31 13.71
CA ILE A 36 -20.30 11.93 15.04
C ILE A 36 -21.56 12.80 15.17
N ALA A 37 -21.90 13.57 14.13
CA ALA A 37 -23.11 14.38 14.11
C ALA A 37 -24.38 13.51 14.21
N LYS A 38 -24.44 12.42 13.43
CA LYS A 38 -25.55 11.45 13.49
C LYS A 38 -25.68 10.85 14.89
N TYR A 39 -24.57 10.48 15.51
CA TYR A 39 -24.57 9.97 16.88
C TYR A 39 -25.13 10.98 17.88
N ALA A 40 -24.80 12.26 17.75
CA ALA A 40 -25.34 13.31 18.62
C ALA A 40 -26.88 13.46 18.50
N GLU A 41 -27.46 13.12 17.35
CA GLU A 41 -28.91 13.19 17.10
C GLU A 41 -29.65 11.90 17.48
N THR A 42 -29.11 10.73 17.13
CA THR A 42 -29.82 9.44 17.23
C THR A 42 -29.28 8.50 18.30
N GLY A 43 -28.07 8.74 18.81
CA GLY A 43 -27.35 7.81 19.69
C GLY A 43 -26.81 6.57 18.98
N GLU A 44 -26.94 6.47 17.65
CA GLU A 44 -26.45 5.32 16.86
C GLU A 44 -25.02 5.53 16.37
N LEU A 45 -24.18 4.51 16.50
CA LEU A 45 -22.85 4.46 15.92
C LEU A 45 -22.71 3.26 14.98
N PRO A 46 -21.82 3.35 13.97
CA PRO A 46 -21.47 2.19 13.18
C PRO A 46 -20.79 1.11 14.05
N PRO A 47 -20.76 -0.15 13.60
CA PRO A 47 -20.10 -1.23 14.32
C PRO A 47 -18.65 -0.89 14.67
N LYS A 48 -18.22 -1.23 15.87
CA LYS A 48 -16.83 -1.08 16.29
C LYS A 48 -15.88 -1.77 15.30
N GLY A 49 -14.76 -1.12 15.01
CA GLY A 49 -13.80 -1.53 14.00
C GLY A 49 -14.09 -0.96 12.61
N THR A 50 -15.18 -0.19 12.42
CA THR A 50 -15.49 0.43 11.13
C THR A 50 -14.33 1.34 10.68
N VAL A 51 -13.88 1.12 9.45
CA VAL A 51 -12.89 1.95 8.77
C VAL A 51 -13.64 2.91 7.85
N VAL A 52 -13.49 4.21 8.07
CA VAL A 52 -14.12 5.27 7.27
C VAL A 52 -13.35 5.45 5.97
N ALA A 53 -13.42 4.43 5.11
CA ALA A 53 -12.86 4.39 3.76
C ALA A 53 -13.49 3.23 2.97
N SER A 54 -13.11 3.04 1.71
CA SER A 54 -13.61 1.91 0.91
C SER A 54 -13.12 0.59 1.49
N ASP A 55 -13.90 -0.50 1.41
CA ASP A 55 -13.39 -1.85 1.72
C ASP A 55 -12.61 -2.48 0.57
N LYS A 56 -12.71 -1.87 -0.60
CA LYS A 56 -12.08 -2.31 -1.83
C LYS A 56 -10.69 -1.70 -2.03
N SER A 57 -9.94 -2.27 -2.97
CA SER A 57 -8.62 -1.74 -3.34
C SER A 57 -8.73 -0.42 -4.11
N LEU A 58 -7.63 0.33 -4.18
CA LEU A 58 -7.55 1.55 -4.98
C LEU A 58 -7.81 1.30 -6.47
N CYS A 59 -7.51 0.10 -6.97
CA CYS A 59 -7.72 -0.25 -8.37
C CYS A 59 -9.19 -0.19 -8.80
N ASP A 60 -10.15 -0.27 -7.86
CA ASP A 60 -11.58 -0.24 -8.19
C ASP A 60 -12.11 1.17 -8.45
N GLU A 61 -11.39 2.21 -8.04
CA GLU A 61 -11.70 3.62 -8.34
C GLU A 61 -10.66 4.26 -9.29
N CYS A 62 -9.60 3.54 -9.64
CA CYS A 62 -8.56 4.05 -10.52
C CYS A 62 -9.08 4.12 -11.98
N PRO A 63 -8.99 5.28 -12.66
CA PRO A 63 -9.54 5.42 -14.01
C PRO A 63 -8.66 4.78 -15.10
N ARG A 64 -7.48 4.26 -14.74
CA ARG A 64 -6.53 3.71 -15.70
C ARG A 64 -6.93 2.32 -16.18
N GLU A 65 -6.77 2.10 -17.48
CA GLU A 65 -7.00 0.83 -18.16
C GLU A 65 -5.98 -0.21 -17.72
N ARG A 66 -6.46 -1.41 -17.38
CA ARG A 66 -5.63 -2.53 -16.94
C ARG A 66 -5.50 -3.53 -18.09
N ALA A 67 -4.29 -4.06 -18.29
CA ALA A 67 -4.10 -5.18 -19.18
C ALA A 67 -4.89 -6.41 -18.69
N GLU A 68 -5.44 -7.21 -19.60
CA GLU A 68 -6.08 -8.49 -19.28
C GLU A 68 -5.07 -9.48 -18.68
N GLU A 69 -3.87 -9.53 -19.27
CA GLU A 69 -2.74 -10.28 -18.74
C GLU A 69 -1.63 -9.33 -18.31
N ARG A 70 -1.26 -9.40 -17.03
CA ARG A 70 -0.23 -8.54 -16.44
C ARG A 70 1.10 -9.27 -16.41
N LYS A 71 2.04 -8.82 -17.24
CA LYS A 71 3.38 -9.42 -17.37
C LYS A 71 4.44 -8.33 -17.30
N LEU A 72 5.25 -8.34 -16.24
CA LEU A 72 6.30 -7.34 -16.03
C LEU A 72 7.67 -7.95 -16.26
N LYS A 73 8.46 -7.34 -17.14
CA LYS A 73 9.87 -7.73 -17.35
C LYS A 73 10.83 -6.99 -16.41
N TRP A 74 10.44 -5.79 -15.98
CA TRP A 74 11.29 -4.91 -15.21
C TRP A 74 10.45 -3.93 -14.41
N ILE A 75 10.97 -3.49 -13.26
CA ILE A 75 10.39 -2.43 -12.47
C ILE A 75 11.22 -1.15 -12.63
N TYR A 76 10.56 -0.08 -13.09
CA TYR A 76 11.14 1.24 -13.23
C TYR A 76 10.76 2.12 -12.05
N ARG A 77 11.72 2.92 -11.60
CA ARG A 77 11.48 4.02 -10.69
C ARG A 77 10.89 5.19 -11.49
N PRO A 78 10.04 6.03 -10.89
CA PRO A 78 9.35 7.10 -11.63
C PRO A 78 10.27 8.03 -12.45
N HIS A 79 11.51 8.28 -11.98
CA HIS A 79 12.48 9.13 -12.68
C HIS A 79 13.21 8.44 -13.84
N GLU A 80 13.12 7.12 -13.96
CA GLU A 80 13.71 6.35 -15.08
C GLU A 80 12.79 6.32 -16.29
N VAL A 81 11.50 6.61 -16.09
CA VAL A 81 10.49 6.63 -17.14
C VAL A 81 10.36 8.04 -17.69
N LYS A 82 10.69 8.23 -18.97
CA LYS A 82 10.61 9.54 -19.64
C LYS A 82 9.17 9.96 -19.95
N GLU A 83 8.35 9.00 -20.34
CA GLU A 83 6.97 9.22 -20.77
C GLU A 83 6.06 8.19 -20.10
N VAL A 84 4.99 8.68 -19.48
CA VAL A 84 3.97 7.85 -18.84
C VAL A 84 2.68 8.02 -19.61
N ASP A 85 2.13 6.91 -20.12
CA ASP A 85 0.80 6.90 -20.72
C ASP A 85 -0.22 7.16 -19.59
N PRO A 86 -1.00 8.25 -19.65
CA PRO A 86 -1.94 8.61 -18.58
C PRO A 86 -3.15 7.67 -18.50
N ASN A 87 -3.46 6.94 -19.57
CA ASN A 87 -4.61 6.04 -19.64
C ASN A 87 -4.25 4.64 -19.15
N LYS A 88 -3.04 4.14 -19.45
CA LYS A 88 -2.64 2.79 -19.04
C LYS A 88 -2.29 2.70 -17.56
N CYS A 89 -2.55 1.55 -16.94
CA CYS A 89 -2.15 1.27 -15.57
C CYS A 89 -0.64 1.45 -15.39
N LEU A 90 -0.22 2.17 -14.34
CA LEU A 90 1.18 2.43 -14.06
C LEU A 90 1.99 1.14 -13.82
N LEU A 91 1.39 0.17 -13.12
CA LEU A 91 2.04 -1.11 -12.89
C LEU A 91 2.21 -1.90 -14.19
N ASP A 92 1.25 -1.83 -15.13
CA ASP A 92 1.38 -2.46 -16.46
C ASP A 92 2.48 -1.79 -17.31
N GLN A 93 2.83 -0.54 -17.01
CA GLN A 93 3.96 0.18 -17.60
C GLN A 93 5.30 -0.08 -16.88
N GLY A 94 5.32 -1.03 -15.93
CA GLY A 94 6.51 -1.37 -15.13
C GLY A 94 6.79 -0.39 -13.99
N ILE A 95 5.91 0.57 -13.70
CA ILE A 95 6.10 1.50 -12.56
C ILE A 95 5.46 0.87 -11.32
N LEU A 96 6.27 0.59 -10.30
CA LEU A 96 5.81 -0.03 -9.05
C LEU A 96 4.70 0.77 -8.37
N CYS A 97 3.46 0.30 -8.51
CA CYS A 97 2.26 0.90 -7.95
C CYS A 97 1.56 -0.10 -7.03
N MET A 98 1.32 0.30 -5.78
CA MET A 98 0.78 -0.59 -4.75
C MET A 98 -0.75 -0.55 -4.64
N GLY A 99 -1.44 -0.03 -5.67
CA GLY A 99 -2.87 0.25 -5.63
C GLY A 99 -3.75 -0.97 -5.34
N SER A 100 -3.37 -2.16 -5.81
CA SER A 100 -4.09 -3.41 -5.59
C SER A 100 -4.03 -3.89 -4.13
N ALA A 101 -2.96 -3.56 -3.41
CA ALA A 101 -2.79 -3.88 -1.99
C ALA A 101 -3.23 -2.73 -1.06
N THR A 102 -3.59 -1.57 -1.63
CA THR A 102 -3.95 -0.37 -0.88
C THR A 102 -5.45 -0.16 -0.89
N ARG A 103 -6.02 0.24 0.25
CA ARG A 103 -7.42 0.62 0.37
C ARG A 103 -7.79 1.82 -0.50
N GLY A 104 -8.95 1.77 -1.15
CA GLY A 104 -9.52 2.88 -1.92
C GLY A 104 -10.16 3.97 -1.04
N GLY A 105 -10.75 4.98 -1.68
CA GLY A 105 -11.40 6.11 -1.03
C GLY A 105 -10.57 7.40 -1.02
N CYS A 106 -9.42 7.42 -1.70
CA CYS A 106 -8.63 8.65 -1.88
C CYS A 106 -8.86 9.32 -3.25
N GLY A 107 -9.61 8.66 -4.15
CA GLY A 107 -9.93 9.11 -5.49
C GLY A 107 -8.80 8.88 -6.49
N ALA A 108 -7.94 7.88 -6.27
CA ALA A 108 -6.77 7.61 -7.11
C ALA A 108 -5.90 8.85 -7.42
N ARG A 109 -5.75 9.76 -6.44
CA ARG A 109 -5.06 11.05 -6.63
C ARG A 109 -3.67 10.93 -7.20
N CYS A 110 -2.86 9.95 -6.74
CA CYS A 110 -1.50 9.78 -7.25
C CYS A 110 -1.51 9.27 -8.71
N PRO A 111 -2.22 8.17 -9.06
CA PRO A 111 -2.33 7.75 -10.45
C PRO A 111 -2.86 8.84 -11.40
N ASN A 112 -3.75 9.72 -10.95
CA ASN A 112 -4.28 10.82 -11.77
C ASN A 112 -3.22 11.86 -12.16
N VAL A 113 -2.08 11.90 -11.45
CA VAL A 113 -0.94 12.79 -11.74
C VAL A 113 0.32 12.01 -12.13
N ASN A 114 0.14 10.84 -12.77
CA ASN A 114 1.22 9.95 -13.24
C ASN A 114 2.18 9.46 -12.13
N MET A 115 1.73 9.45 -10.88
CA MET A 115 2.51 8.93 -9.76
C MET A 115 1.94 7.60 -9.24
N PRO A 116 2.79 6.61 -8.94
CA PRO A 116 2.28 5.34 -8.41
C PRO A 116 1.66 5.53 -7.03
N CYS A 117 0.68 4.68 -6.72
CA CYS A 117 0.17 4.55 -5.36
C CYS A 117 1.30 4.09 -4.43
N ARG A 118 1.44 4.78 -3.29
CA ARG A 118 2.46 4.50 -2.28
C ARG A 118 1.95 3.76 -1.05
N GLY A 119 0.68 3.34 -1.01
CA GLY A 119 0.16 2.56 0.13
C GLY A 119 -0.24 3.38 1.35
N CYS A 120 -0.45 4.70 1.22
CA CYS A 120 -0.69 5.57 2.37
C CYS A 120 -2.05 5.38 3.07
N MET A 121 -3.03 4.77 2.38
CA MET A 121 -4.33 4.42 2.98
C MET A 121 -4.27 3.10 3.75
N GLY A 122 -3.14 2.39 3.74
CA GLY A 122 -3.02 1.07 4.36
C GLY A 122 -3.77 -0.03 3.60
N PRO A 123 -3.84 -1.23 4.19
CA PRO A 123 -4.43 -2.41 3.56
C PRO A 123 -5.98 -2.37 3.51
N THR A 124 -6.54 -3.20 2.62
CA THR A 124 -7.99 -3.51 2.60
C THR A 124 -8.37 -4.40 3.79
N VAL A 125 -9.67 -4.67 3.98
CA VAL A 125 -10.16 -5.50 5.09
C VAL A 125 -9.63 -6.95 5.02
N GLU A 126 -9.36 -7.46 3.82
CA GLU A 126 -8.87 -8.83 3.60
C GLU A 126 -7.34 -8.96 3.79
N ILE A 127 -6.61 -7.84 3.81
CA ILE A 127 -5.15 -7.84 3.84
C ILE A 127 -4.65 -7.55 5.26
N LYS A 128 -4.00 -8.55 5.88
CA LYS A 128 -3.41 -8.39 7.21
C LYS A 128 -2.09 -7.63 7.21
N ASP A 129 -1.29 -7.82 6.16
CA ASP A 129 0.02 -7.21 6.02
C ASP A 129 0.16 -6.62 4.61
N HIS A 130 0.15 -5.28 4.55
CA HIS A 130 0.25 -4.55 3.29
C HIS A 130 1.54 -4.87 2.53
N GLY A 131 2.68 -4.89 3.21
CA GLY A 131 3.96 -5.09 2.53
C GLY A 131 4.12 -6.53 2.02
N ALA A 132 3.61 -7.51 2.76
CA ALA A 132 3.54 -8.89 2.30
C ALA A 132 2.61 -9.06 1.09
N ALA A 133 1.46 -8.38 1.07
CA ALA A 133 0.55 -8.39 -0.08
C ALA A 133 1.18 -7.75 -1.32
N VAL A 134 1.93 -6.65 -1.15
CA VAL A 134 2.70 -6.03 -2.25
C VAL A 134 3.77 -6.98 -2.77
N LEU A 135 4.52 -7.64 -1.88
CA LEU A 135 5.53 -8.63 -2.25
C LEU A 135 4.90 -9.78 -3.05
N SER A 136 3.79 -10.33 -2.56
CA SER A 136 3.05 -11.40 -3.24
C SER A 136 2.59 -10.96 -4.63
N MET A 137 2.03 -9.76 -4.74
CA MET A 137 1.61 -9.20 -6.04
C MET A 137 2.80 -9.14 -7.01
N ILE A 138 3.94 -8.59 -6.59
CA ILE A 138 5.11 -8.44 -7.48
C ILE A 138 5.67 -9.80 -7.88
N ALA A 139 5.82 -10.72 -6.94
CA ALA A 139 6.28 -12.08 -7.22
C ALA A 139 5.39 -12.81 -8.23
N SER A 140 4.08 -12.53 -8.23
CA SER A 140 3.13 -13.14 -9.17
C SER A 140 3.12 -12.52 -10.57
N VAL A 141 3.80 -11.39 -10.83
CA VAL A 141 3.73 -10.71 -12.14
C VAL A 141 5.09 -10.39 -12.75
N LEU A 142 6.16 -10.35 -11.95
CA LEU A 142 7.51 -10.04 -12.38
C LEU A 142 8.21 -11.29 -12.92
N GLY A 143 8.70 -11.24 -14.16
CA GLY A 143 9.42 -12.34 -14.78
C GLY A 143 8.54 -13.52 -15.22
N LEU A 144 7.21 -13.36 -15.27
CA LEU A 144 6.30 -14.44 -15.70
C LEU A 144 6.59 -14.96 -17.12
N GLU A 145 6.98 -14.07 -18.05
CA GLU A 145 7.36 -14.51 -19.39
C GLU A 145 8.72 -15.19 -19.37
N GLY A 146 8.72 -16.50 -19.63
CA GLY A 146 9.94 -17.30 -19.64
C GLY A 146 10.39 -17.73 -18.25
N GLU A 147 9.49 -17.75 -17.25
CA GLU A 147 9.79 -18.18 -15.88
C GLU A 147 10.52 -19.53 -15.83
N GLU A 148 10.09 -20.51 -16.63
CA GLU A 148 10.71 -21.84 -16.73
C GLU A 148 12.16 -21.82 -17.25
N SER A 149 12.56 -20.74 -17.91
CA SER A 149 13.88 -20.58 -18.53
C SER A 149 14.81 -19.63 -17.77
N LEU A 150 14.33 -18.96 -16.72
CA LEU A 150 15.15 -18.04 -15.93
C LEU A 150 16.11 -18.83 -15.04
N SER A 151 17.39 -18.47 -15.09
CA SER A 151 18.39 -18.95 -14.15
C SER A 151 18.25 -18.26 -12.78
N ASP A 152 18.77 -18.89 -11.72
CA ASP A 152 18.81 -18.30 -10.37
C ASP A 152 19.40 -16.88 -10.34
N LYS A 153 20.41 -16.62 -11.20
CA LYS A 153 21.05 -15.31 -11.32
C LYS A 153 20.13 -14.26 -11.92
N GLU A 154 19.36 -14.61 -12.95
CA GLU A 154 18.40 -13.68 -13.58
C GLU A 154 17.25 -13.38 -12.61
N ILE A 155 16.80 -14.36 -11.83
CA ILE A 155 15.83 -14.16 -10.76
C ILE A 155 16.39 -13.20 -9.71
N GLU A 156 17.64 -13.41 -9.27
CA GLU A 156 18.30 -12.53 -8.31
C GLU A 156 18.41 -11.09 -8.83
N GLU A 157 18.74 -10.91 -10.12
CA GLU A 157 18.79 -9.59 -10.77
C GLU A 157 17.41 -8.91 -10.82
N LEU A 158 16.36 -9.66 -11.18
CA LEU A 158 14.98 -9.16 -11.19
C LEU A 158 14.52 -8.71 -9.80
N VAL A 159 14.80 -9.51 -8.77
CA VAL A 159 14.43 -9.16 -7.39
C VAL A 159 15.27 -7.98 -6.88
N SER A 160 16.56 -7.95 -7.21
CA SER A 160 17.52 -6.91 -6.81
C SER A 160 17.37 -5.59 -7.59
N ASN A 161 16.53 -5.58 -8.63
CA ASN A 161 16.13 -4.36 -9.31
C ASN A 161 15.32 -3.43 -8.37
N ILE A 162 14.49 -3.99 -7.48
CA ILE A 162 13.80 -3.22 -6.44
C ILE A 162 14.78 -2.94 -5.30
N LYS A 163 15.46 -1.80 -5.35
CA LYS A 163 16.59 -1.47 -4.45
C LYS A 163 16.26 -1.42 -2.95
N ASP A 164 15.03 -1.04 -2.60
CA ASP A 164 14.60 -0.90 -1.21
C ASP A 164 13.19 -1.49 -1.04
N GLN A 165 13.12 -2.81 -0.91
CA GLN A 165 11.84 -3.52 -0.74
C GLN A 165 11.17 -3.13 0.58
N LEU A 166 11.94 -3.04 1.68
CA LEU A 166 11.38 -2.73 2.99
C LEU A 166 10.80 -1.32 3.04
N GLY A 167 11.59 -0.31 2.66
CA GLY A 167 11.15 1.09 2.69
C GLY A 167 10.09 1.41 1.64
N THR A 168 10.00 0.63 0.57
CA THR A 168 8.93 0.78 -0.44
C THR A 168 7.64 0.09 0.00
N PHE A 169 7.69 -1.19 0.38
CA PHE A 169 6.48 -1.99 0.65
C PHE A 169 5.83 -1.68 2.00
N TYR A 170 6.64 -1.24 2.98
CA TYR A 170 6.20 -0.96 4.35
C TYR A 170 6.28 0.52 4.72
N ARG A 171 6.34 1.42 3.72
CA ARG A 171 6.54 2.87 3.91
C ARG A 171 5.64 3.50 4.98
N PHE A 172 4.40 3.04 5.08
CA PHE A 172 3.38 3.57 5.99
C PHE A 172 2.90 2.56 7.03
N THR A 173 3.29 1.30 6.91
CA THR A 173 2.64 0.17 7.60
C THR A 173 3.62 -0.74 8.34
N LEU A 174 4.91 -0.40 8.42
CA LEU A 174 5.89 -1.20 9.15
C LEU A 174 5.49 -1.47 10.62
N PRO A 175 5.03 -0.49 11.42
CA PRO A 175 4.64 -0.75 12.82
C PRO A 175 3.42 -1.66 12.99
N SER A 176 2.51 -1.67 12.01
CA SER A 176 1.30 -2.51 12.01
C SER A 176 1.53 -3.87 11.35
N SER A 177 2.69 -4.10 10.74
CA SER A 177 2.97 -5.31 9.98
C SER A 177 3.32 -6.51 10.87
N LEU A 178 3.44 -7.69 10.26
CA LEU A 178 3.95 -8.87 10.96
C LEU A 178 5.40 -8.71 11.40
N LEU A 179 6.20 -7.89 10.68
CA LEU A 179 7.61 -7.63 10.98
C LEU A 179 7.78 -6.64 12.15
N LYS A 180 6.94 -5.61 12.23
CA LYS A 180 6.91 -4.53 13.24
C LYS A 180 8.14 -3.60 13.28
N ARG A 181 9.35 -4.15 13.18
CA ARG A 181 10.63 -3.41 13.23
C ARG A 181 11.77 -4.21 12.62
N VAL A 182 12.85 -3.52 12.27
CA VAL A 182 14.13 -4.15 11.92
C VAL A 182 14.86 -4.53 13.21
N ILE A 183 15.32 -5.78 13.30
CA ILE A 183 16.20 -6.20 14.40
C ILE A 183 17.60 -5.71 14.08
N ILE A 184 18.00 -4.60 14.69
CA ILE A 184 19.39 -4.18 14.72
C ILE A 184 20.06 -5.05 15.77
N LYS A 185 20.97 -5.95 15.36
CA LYS A 185 21.86 -6.61 16.33
C LYS A 185 22.66 -5.50 17.00
N ALA A 186 22.28 -5.11 18.21
CA ALA A 186 23.16 -4.35 19.07
C ALA A 186 24.49 -5.12 19.13
N ASN A 187 25.61 -4.44 18.93
CA ASN A 187 26.93 -5.01 19.19
C ASN A 187 26.85 -5.75 20.54
N ARG A 188 26.93 -7.08 20.49
CA ARG A 188 27.01 -7.95 21.68
C ARG A 188 28.41 -7.83 22.28
N GLU A 189 28.80 -6.60 22.61
CA GLU A 189 30.00 -6.26 23.34
C GLU A 189 29.59 -5.30 24.47
N LYS A 190 28.97 -5.88 25.50
CA LYS A 190 29.13 -5.49 26.90
C LYS A 190 29.04 -6.74 27.76
#